data_AF-A0A5K1AFW6-F1
#
_entry.id   AF-A0A5K1AFW6-F1
#
_cell.length_a   1.000
_cell.length_b   1.000
_cell.length_c   1.000
_cell.angle_alpha   90.00
_cell.angle_beta   90.00
_cell.angle_gamma   90.00
#
_symmetry.space_group_name_H-M   'P 1'
#
loop_
_entity.id
_entity.type
_entity.pdbx_description
1 polymer ?
#
loop_
_entity_poly.entity_id
_entity_poly.type
_entity_poly.pdbx_seq_one_letter_code
_entity_poly.pdbx_strand_id
1 'polypeptide(L)'
;VLLRYGTYSNLELLEHYGFLLKHNPNDKVLIQYQSGKLSWTREALHIQSDGKPSFALLCAMRLSIIPPNQRKAVGHLAHAGLMLSVVNEIAVMKSLSKLCEDLLSKLPSSMEEDCLLLEAVENIHSDFLYSHLHSNKDMVVTDQLNAFLQTHDLKKEHILELPWPKRAERSLGRWKLAVQWRLGYKKILHSCIRHCSETIEHLVSDINEPAT
;
A
#
# COMPACT_ATOMS: atom_id res chain seq x y z
N VAL A 1 10.40 6.75 -28.87
CA VAL A 1 8.94 6.53 -28.68
C VAL A 1 8.76 5.61 -27.49
N LEU A 2 7.91 5.96 -26.53
CA LEU A 2 7.54 5.09 -25.40
C LEU A 2 6.13 4.53 -25.66
N LEU A 3 5.91 3.25 -25.35
CA LEU A 3 4.62 2.60 -25.48
C LEU A 3 4.06 2.26 -24.08
N ARG A 4 2.73 2.23 -23.96
CA ARG A 4 2.07 1.80 -22.72
C ARG A 4 2.05 0.26 -22.68
N TYR A 5 2.63 -0.31 -21.62
CA TYR A 5 2.72 -1.76 -21.45
C TYR A 5 1.36 -2.42 -21.18
N GLY A 6 0.43 -1.70 -20.57
CA GLY A 6 -0.91 -2.21 -20.23
C GLY A 6 -1.49 -1.54 -19.00
N THR A 7 -2.37 -2.25 -18.29
CA THR A 7 -2.97 -1.88 -17.00
C THR A 7 -2.38 -2.70 -15.86
N TYR A 8 -1.05 -2.73 -15.81
CA TYR A 8 -0.30 -3.47 -14.78
C TYR A 8 -0.14 -2.63 -13.51
N SER A 9 -0.31 -3.28 -12.36
CA SER A 9 0.12 -2.80 -11.06
C SER A 9 1.65 -2.76 -10.97
N ASN A 10 2.18 -2.03 -9.98
CA ASN A 10 3.62 -1.99 -9.78
C ASN A 10 4.18 -3.35 -9.33
N LEU A 11 3.37 -4.20 -8.69
CA LEU A 11 3.78 -5.57 -8.37
C LEU A 11 4.02 -6.38 -9.66
N GLU A 12 3.06 -6.37 -10.59
CA GLU A 12 3.17 -7.09 -11.87
C GLU A 12 4.33 -6.54 -12.72
N LEU A 13 4.54 -5.22 -12.74
CA LEU A 13 5.67 -4.60 -13.44
C LEU A 13 7.02 -5.04 -12.84
N LEU A 14 7.09 -5.12 -11.51
CA LEU A 14 8.30 -5.55 -10.82
C LEU A 14 8.61 -7.03 -11.09
N GLU A 15 7.60 -7.90 -11.00
CA GLU A 15 7.75 -9.35 -11.16
C GLU A 15 8.07 -9.75 -12.61
N HIS A 16 7.43 -9.12 -13.60
CA HIS A 16 7.57 -9.51 -15.00
C HIS A 16 8.64 -8.72 -15.76
N TYR A 17 8.88 -7.47 -15.38
CA TYR A 17 9.74 -6.57 -16.14
C TYR A 17 10.89 -5.95 -15.33
N GLY A 18 10.89 -6.10 -14.00
CA GLY A 18 11.99 -5.65 -13.15
C GLY A 18 12.10 -4.14 -12.98
N PHE A 19 10.99 -3.40 -13.10
CA PHE A 19 10.97 -1.96 -12.84
C PHE A 19 9.67 -1.52 -12.17
N LEU A 20 9.67 -0.31 -11.63
CA LEU A 20 8.52 0.34 -11.02
C LEU A 20 8.23 1.67 -11.71
N LEU A 21 6.96 2.05 -11.77
CA LEU A 21 6.54 3.38 -12.21
C LEU A 21 6.27 4.24 -10.97
N LYS A 22 6.99 5.37 -10.87
CA LYS A 22 6.86 6.33 -9.74
C LYS A 22 5.42 6.81 -9.53
N HIS A 23 4.69 7.01 -10.63
CA HIS A 23 3.28 7.38 -10.63
C HIS A 23 2.51 6.41 -11.54
N ASN A 24 2.12 5.26 -10.99
CA ASN A 24 1.32 4.28 -11.72
C ASN A 24 -0.16 4.44 -11.37
N PRO A 25 -1.02 4.95 -12.27
CA PRO A 25 -2.46 5.08 -12.00
C PRO A 25 -3.19 3.73 -11.96
N ASN A 26 -2.54 2.64 -12.39
CA ASN A 26 -3.10 1.29 -12.33
C ASN A 26 -2.54 0.50 -11.15
N ASP A 27 -1.77 1.14 -10.26
CA ASP A 27 -1.33 0.47 -9.05
C ASP A 27 -2.52 0.18 -8.14
N LYS A 28 -2.43 -0.93 -7.41
CA LYS A 28 -3.55 -1.40 -6.59
C LYS A 28 -3.07 -2.33 -5.49
N VAL A 29 -3.82 -2.33 -4.39
CA VAL A 29 -3.64 -3.26 -3.28
C VAL A 29 -4.81 -4.22 -3.27
N LEU A 30 -4.55 -5.51 -3.49
CA LEU A 30 -5.56 -6.55 -3.43
C LEU A 30 -5.98 -6.81 -1.99
N ILE A 31 -7.29 -6.81 -1.74
CA ILE A 31 -7.86 -7.05 -0.42
C ILE A 31 -8.38 -8.46 -0.34
N GLN A 32 -7.90 -9.20 0.66
CA GLN A 32 -8.43 -10.51 1.01
C GLN A 32 -9.72 -10.31 1.82
N TYR A 33 -10.81 -9.99 1.12
CA TYR A 33 -12.13 -9.85 1.73
C TYR A 33 -12.99 -11.06 1.37
N GLN A 34 -13.49 -11.77 2.38
CA GLN A 34 -14.51 -12.79 2.17
C GLN A 34 -15.85 -12.10 1.90
N SER A 35 -16.07 -11.71 0.64
CA SER A 35 -17.43 -11.49 0.17
C SER A 35 -18.19 -12.81 0.34
N GLY A 36 -19.44 -12.77 0.79
CA GLY A 36 -20.25 -13.99 0.98
C GLY A 36 -20.54 -14.72 -0.35
N LYS A 37 -21.78 -15.13 -0.61
CA LYS A 37 -22.19 -15.84 -1.84
C LYS A 37 -21.97 -15.08 -3.17
N LEU A 38 -21.31 -13.92 -3.16
CA LEU A 38 -21.08 -13.09 -4.34
C LEU A 38 -19.78 -13.50 -5.05
N SER A 39 -19.90 -13.83 -6.33
CA SER A 39 -18.85 -14.36 -7.20
C SER A 39 -17.82 -13.30 -7.66
N TRP A 40 -17.49 -12.32 -6.81
CA TRP A 40 -16.42 -11.39 -7.15
C TRP A 40 -15.08 -12.12 -7.19
N THR A 41 -14.33 -11.96 -8.27
CA THR A 41 -12.97 -12.48 -8.32
C THR A 41 -12.10 -11.73 -7.32
N ARG A 42 -11.07 -12.40 -6.79
CA ARG A 42 -10.12 -11.80 -5.84
C ARG A 42 -9.46 -10.54 -6.39
N GLU A 43 -9.25 -10.49 -7.70
CA GLU A 43 -8.67 -9.36 -8.42
C GLU A 43 -9.59 -8.14 -8.47
N ALA A 44 -10.91 -8.34 -8.39
CA ALA A 44 -11.89 -7.26 -8.37
C ALA A 44 -11.91 -6.53 -7.02
N LEU A 45 -11.50 -7.20 -5.93
CA LEU A 45 -11.51 -6.65 -4.57
C LEU A 45 -10.18 -5.98 -4.27
N HIS A 46 -10.08 -4.69 -4.60
CA HIS A 46 -8.84 -3.93 -4.40
C HIS A 46 -9.07 -2.48 -3.98
N ILE A 47 -8.00 -1.85 -3.51
CA ILE A 47 -7.86 -0.41 -3.31
C ILE A 47 -6.99 0.13 -4.46
N GLN A 48 -7.42 1.22 -5.08
CA GLN A 48 -6.74 1.86 -6.21
C GLN A 48 -5.58 2.75 -5.74
N SER A 49 -4.73 3.17 -6.67
CA SER A 49 -3.55 4.00 -6.38
C SER A 49 -3.87 5.33 -5.69
N ASP A 50 -5.09 5.85 -5.84
CA ASP A 50 -5.55 7.09 -5.19
C ASP A 50 -6.15 6.85 -3.79
N GLY A 51 -6.16 5.60 -3.31
CA GLY A 51 -6.74 5.19 -2.04
C GLY A 51 -8.22 4.84 -2.12
N LYS A 52 -8.88 4.97 -3.28
CA LYS A 52 -10.31 4.63 -3.35
C LYS A 52 -10.54 3.13 -3.41
N PRO A 53 -11.58 2.60 -2.72
CA PRO A 53 -11.97 1.22 -2.90
C PRO A 53 -12.55 1.01 -4.30
N SER A 54 -12.23 -0.13 -4.88
CA SER A 54 -12.90 -0.60 -6.09
C SER A 54 -14.41 -0.74 -5.88
N PHE A 55 -15.17 -0.61 -6.95
CA PHE A 55 -16.63 -0.80 -6.95
C PHE A 55 -17.05 -2.13 -6.32
N ALA A 56 -16.37 -3.23 -6.68
CA ALA A 56 -16.67 -4.56 -6.17
C ALA A 56 -16.40 -4.67 -4.66
N LEU A 57 -15.30 -4.08 -4.17
CA LEU A 57 -14.98 -4.03 -2.75
C LEU A 57 -16.06 -3.26 -1.98
N LEU A 58 -16.45 -2.08 -2.47
CA LEU A 58 -17.46 -1.25 -1.83
C LEU A 58 -18.83 -1.93 -1.81
N CYS A 59 -19.25 -2.54 -2.92
CA CYS A 59 -20.45 -3.38 -2.98
C CYS A 59 -20.43 -4.51 -1.94
N ALA A 60 -19.32 -5.25 -1.88
CA ALA A 60 -19.17 -6.37 -0.97
C ALA A 60 -19.25 -5.93 0.49
N MET A 61 -18.63 -4.80 0.85
CA MET A 61 -18.64 -4.27 2.20
C MET A 61 -20.00 -3.67 2.59
N ARG A 62 -20.69 -2.97 1.69
CA ARG A 62 -22.06 -2.48 1.93
C ARG A 62 -22.99 -3.63 2.30
N LEU A 63 -22.92 -4.72 1.54
CA LEU A 63 -23.76 -5.89 1.75
C LEU A 63 -23.37 -6.74 2.96
N SER A 64 -22.09 -6.75 3.35
CA SER A 64 -21.63 -7.57 4.47
C SER A 64 -22.16 -7.07 5.82
N ILE A 65 -22.31 -5.75 5.97
CA ILE A 65 -22.86 -5.08 7.14
C ILE A 65 -24.37 -5.34 7.27
N ILE A 66 -25.07 -5.54 6.16
CA ILE A 66 -26.51 -5.83 6.17
C ILE A 66 -26.76 -7.27 6.64
N PRO A 67 -27.74 -7.50 7.54
CA PRO A 67 -28.16 -8.83 7.95
C PRO A 67 -28.51 -9.74 6.75
N PRO A 68 -28.11 -11.03 6.73
CA PRO A 68 -28.29 -11.90 5.57
C PRO A 68 -29.73 -12.01 5.03
N ASN A 69 -30.72 -11.93 5.92
CA ASN A 69 -32.14 -11.97 5.59
C ASN A 69 -32.64 -10.71 4.85
N GLN A 70 -31.94 -9.57 4.99
CA GLN A 70 -32.31 -8.30 4.37
C GLN A 70 -31.51 -7.99 3.09
N ARG A 71 -30.39 -8.67 2.85
CA ARG A 71 -29.51 -8.41 1.69
C ARG A 71 -30.21 -8.49 0.33
N LYS A 72 -31.19 -9.39 0.17
CA LYS A 72 -31.94 -9.51 -1.10
C LYS A 72 -32.73 -8.25 -1.44
N ALA A 73 -33.27 -7.56 -0.43
CA ALA A 73 -34.07 -6.36 -0.64
C ALA A 73 -33.22 -5.17 -1.10
N VAL A 74 -31.97 -5.07 -0.62
CA VAL A 74 -31.10 -3.90 -0.86
C VAL A 74 -29.94 -4.19 -1.82
N GLY A 75 -29.75 -5.44 -2.24
CA GLY A 75 -28.59 -5.84 -3.06
C GLY A 75 -28.54 -5.17 -4.43
N HIS A 76 -29.70 -4.93 -5.04
CA HIS A 76 -29.77 -4.20 -6.32
C HIS A 76 -29.25 -2.76 -6.18
N LEU A 77 -29.48 -2.10 -5.04
CA LEU A 77 -28.96 -0.76 -4.77
C LEU A 77 -27.44 -0.77 -4.64
N ALA A 78 -26.90 -1.74 -3.90
CA ALA A 78 -25.45 -1.92 -3.79
C ALA A 78 -24.83 -2.13 -5.18
N HIS A 79 -25.39 -3.04 -5.99
CA HIS A 79 -24.93 -3.32 -7.35
C HIS A 79 -25.18 -2.19 -8.36
N ALA A 80 -26.02 -1.21 -8.04
CA ALA A 80 -26.16 0.03 -8.79
C ALA A 80 -25.15 1.11 -8.36
N GLY A 81 -24.29 0.83 -7.36
CA GLY A 81 -23.34 1.79 -6.81
C GLY A 81 -23.95 2.77 -5.82
N LEU A 82 -25.23 2.61 -5.48
CA LEU A 82 -25.94 3.50 -4.57
C LEU A 82 -25.60 3.21 -3.11
N MET A 83 -25.62 4.27 -2.30
CA MET A 83 -25.56 4.14 -0.85
C MET A 83 -26.83 3.47 -0.34
N LEU A 84 -26.69 2.51 0.58
CA LEU A 84 -27.84 1.84 1.19
C LEU A 84 -28.50 2.69 2.27
N SER A 85 -27.66 3.32 3.09
CA SER A 85 -28.03 4.35 4.06
C SER A 85 -26.76 5.07 4.52
N VAL A 86 -26.88 6.27 5.09
CA VAL A 86 -25.73 7.01 5.63
C VAL A 86 -25.05 6.22 6.76
N VAL A 87 -25.83 5.61 7.64
CA VAL A 87 -25.32 4.76 8.74
C VAL A 87 -24.54 3.55 8.20
N ASN A 88 -25.05 2.90 7.15
CA ASN A 88 -24.35 1.79 6.51
C ASN A 88 -23.03 2.26 5.90
N GLU A 89 -23.02 3.40 5.20
CA GLU A 89 -21.83 3.92 4.55
C GLU A 89 -20.74 4.31 5.56
N ILE A 90 -21.11 4.98 6.65
CA ILE A 90 -20.17 5.28 7.75
C ILE A 90 -19.58 3.98 8.33
N ALA A 91 -20.41 2.95 8.52
CA ALA A 91 -19.94 1.66 9.03
C ALA A 91 -18.99 0.95 8.02
N VAL A 92 -19.25 1.06 6.72
CA VAL A 92 -18.36 0.56 5.66
C VAL A 92 -17.01 1.27 5.71
N MET A 93 -17.00 2.60 5.75
CA MET A 93 -15.77 3.39 5.78
C MET A 93 -14.94 3.11 7.03
N LYS A 94 -15.58 2.99 8.19
CA LYS A 94 -14.90 2.57 9.43
C LYS A 94 -14.29 1.18 9.32
N SER A 95 -15.05 0.21 8.78
CA SER A 95 -14.55 -1.15 8.59
C SER A 95 -13.40 -1.22 7.58
N LEU A 96 -13.43 -0.40 6.53
CA LEU A 96 -12.37 -0.35 5.51
C LEU A 96 -11.11 0.31 6.06
N SER A 97 -11.24 1.41 6.81
CA SER A 97 -10.13 2.04 7.54
C SER A 97 -9.47 1.03 8.46
N LYS A 98 -10.27 0.33 9.28
CA LYS A 98 -9.77 -0.67 10.21
C LYS A 98 -9.05 -1.81 9.51
N LEU A 99 -9.57 -2.28 8.38
CA LEU A 99 -8.92 -3.29 7.57
C LEU A 99 -7.55 -2.81 7.06
N CYS A 100 -7.42 -1.55 6.63
CA CYS A 100 -6.15 -0.99 6.19
C CYS A 100 -5.15 -0.87 7.35
N GLU A 101 -5.58 -0.43 8.52
CA GLU A 101 -4.77 -0.39 9.75
C GLU A 101 -4.28 -1.80 10.15
N ASP A 102 -5.17 -2.79 10.08
CA ASP A 102 -4.84 -4.18 10.39
C ASP A 102 -3.87 -4.79 9.36
N LEU A 103 -3.91 -4.35 8.10
CA LEU A 103 -2.92 -4.72 7.09
C LEU A 103 -1.58 -4.04 7.36
N LEU A 104 -1.57 -2.74 7.66
CA LEU A 104 -0.36 -1.98 7.95
C LEU A 104 0.38 -2.53 9.19
N SER A 105 -0.34 -2.85 10.26
CA SER A 105 0.24 -3.38 11.51
C SER A 105 0.87 -4.77 11.37
N LYS A 106 0.54 -5.52 10.32
CA LYS A 106 1.14 -6.84 10.01
C LYS A 106 2.42 -6.73 9.19
N LEU A 107 2.74 -5.55 8.66
CA LEU A 107 3.94 -5.36 7.85
C LEU A 107 5.19 -5.28 8.75
N PRO A 108 6.35 -5.77 8.27
CA PRO A 108 7.56 -5.85 9.07
C PRO A 108 8.28 -4.50 9.26
N SER A 109 7.84 -3.44 8.57
CA SER A 109 8.42 -2.10 8.69
C SER A 109 7.35 -1.01 8.61
N SER A 110 7.65 0.17 9.14
CA SER A 110 6.84 1.39 8.99
C SER A 110 7.09 2.11 7.65
N MET A 111 6.32 3.17 7.36
CA MET A 111 6.57 3.99 6.17
C MET A 111 7.84 4.82 6.33
N GLU A 112 8.05 5.35 7.54
CA GLU A 112 9.21 6.17 7.91
C GLU A 112 10.50 5.37 7.77
N GLU A 113 10.52 4.13 8.28
CA GLU A 113 11.64 3.21 8.14
C GLU A 113 11.97 2.92 6.67
N ASP A 114 10.97 2.74 5.82
CA ASP A 114 11.19 2.51 4.40
C ASP A 114 11.70 3.75 3.66
N CYS A 115 11.22 4.93 4.03
CA CYS A 115 11.75 6.20 3.49
C CYS A 115 13.22 6.38 3.85
N LEU A 116 13.57 6.18 5.13
CA LEU A 116 14.95 6.26 5.61
C LEU A 116 15.84 5.22 4.94
N LEU A 117 15.35 3.99 4.80
CA LEU A 117 16.09 2.94 4.12
C LEU A 117 16.34 3.26 2.65
N LEU A 118 15.35 3.83 1.94
CA LEU A 118 15.55 4.28 0.56
C LEU A 118 16.58 5.39 0.46
N GLU A 119 16.52 6.38 1.36
CA GLU A 119 17.50 7.45 1.41
C GLU A 119 18.91 6.90 1.66
N ALA A 120 19.05 5.95 2.58
CA ALA A 120 20.31 5.26 2.80
C ALA A 120 20.79 4.52 1.54
N VAL A 121 19.92 3.72 0.91
CA VAL A 121 20.27 2.96 -0.31
C VAL A 121 20.63 3.87 -1.49
N GLU A 122 20.00 5.03 -1.62
CA GLU A 122 20.32 6.01 -2.67
C GLU A 122 21.65 6.71 -2.42
N ASN A 123 21.95 6.97 -1.15
CA ASN A 123 23.17 7.64 -0.72
C ASN A 123 24.23 6.64 -0.26
N ILE A 124 24.27 5.44 -0.85
CA ILE A 124 25.07 4.32 -0.33
C ILE A 124 26.56 4.59 -0.26
N HIS A 125 27.06 5.45 -1.13
CA HIS A 125 28.46 5.82 -1.25
C HIS A 125 28.79 7.17 -0.59
N SER A 126 27.93 7.67 0.31
CA SER A 126 28.13 8.95 0.99
C SER A 126 28.42 8.80 2.48
N ASP A 127 29.11 9.78 3.05
CA ASP A 127 29.39 9.87 4.49
C ASP A 127 28.12 9.85 5.35
N PHE A 128 26.96 10.21 4.77
CA PHE A 128 25.65 10.13 5.40
C PHE A 128 25.40 8.73 5.97
N LEU A 129 25.73 7.67 5.22
CA LEU A 129 25.49 6.31 5.66
C LEU A 129 26.44 5.84 6.74
N TYR A 130 27.70 6.29 6.68
CA TYR A 130 28.68 5.97 7.70
C TYR A 130 28.26 6.55 9.06
N SER A 131 27.76 7.78 9.06
CA SER A 131 27.21 8.42 10.26
C SER A 131 25.93 7.76 10.75
N HIS A 132 25.03 7.34 9.85
CA HIS A 132 23.76 6.68 10.22
C HIS A 132 23.99 5.29 10.85
N LEU A 133 24.89 4.48 10.26
CA LEU A 133 25.29 3.17 10.79
C LEU A 133 26.03 3.24 12.14
N HIS A 134 26.65 4.37 12.46
CA HIS A 134 27.32 4.61 13.75
C HIS A 134 26.41 5.26 14.79
N SER A 135 25.39 6.02 14.37
CA SER A 135 24.53 6.77 15.26
C SER A 135 23.46 5.91 15.96
N ASN A 136 23.24 4.65 15.55
CA ASN A 136 22.27 3.70 16.14
C ASN A 136 20.85 4.27 16.34
N LYS A 137 20.47 5.31 15.60
CA LYS A 137 19.17 5.98 15.80
C LYS A 137 18.00 5.14 15.30
N ASP A 138 18.19 4.39 14.22
CA ASP A 138 17.15 3.56 13.61
C ASP A 138 17.61 2.11 13.50
N MET A 139 17.32 1.31 14.54
CA MET A 139 17.77 -0.07 14.68
C MET A 139 17.31 -0.95 13.51
N VAL A 140 16.04 -0.82 13.07
CA VAL A 140 15.46 -1.63 11.97
C VAL A 140 16.15 -1.37 10.63
N VAL A 141 16.42 -0.10 10.31
CA VAL A 141 17.11 0.30 9.07
C VAL A 141 18.55 -0.20 9.09
N THR A 142 19.22 0.00 10.23
CA THR A 142 20.60 -0.43 10.46
C THR A 142 20.74 -1.95 10.36
N ASP A 143 19.81 -2.72 10.93
CA ASP A 143 19.79 -4.18 10.87
C ASP A 143 19.59 -4.69 9.44
N GLN A 144 18.66 -4.10 8.69
CA GLN A 144 18.44 -4.46 7.28
C GLN A 144 19.68 -4.18 6.42
N LEU A 145 20.34 -3.04 6.62
CA LEU A 145 21.59 -2.69 5.93
C LEU A 145 22.73 -3.64 6.30
N ASN A 146 22.92 -3.93 7.59
CA ASN A 146 23.94 -4.85 8.05
C ASN A 146 23.71 -6.26 7.48
N ALA A 147 22.47 -6.75 7.48
CA ALA A 147 22.11 -8.03 6.88
C ALA A 147 22.42 -8.07 5.38
N PHE A 148 22.15 -6.98 4.65
CA PHE A 148 22.51 -6.86 3.24
C PHE A 148 24.03 -6.96 3.03
N LEU A 149 24.81 -6.19 3.80
CA LEU A 149 26.27 -6.18 3.71
C LEU A 149 26.88 -7.55 4.02
N GLN A 150 26.41 -8.19 5.09
CA GLN A 150 26.84 -9.54 5.49
C GLN A 150 26.54 -10.58 4.40
N THR A 151 25.39 -10.49 3.74
CA THR A 151 25.00 -11.43 2.66
C THR A 151 25.91 -11.33 1.42
N HIS A 152 26.62 -10.21 1.26
CA HIS A 152 27.50 -9.95 0.12
C HIS A 152 28.98 -9.88 0.51
N ASP A 153 29.34 -10.31 1.72
CA ASP A 153 30.69 -10.27 2.28
C ASP A 153 31.33 -8.86 2.25
N LEU A 154 30.49 -7.82 2.33
CA LEU A 154 30.92 -6.43 2.38
C LEU A 154 31.10 -5.99 3.83
N LYS A 155 32.27 -5.44 4.15
CA LYS A 155 32.52 -4.80 5.45
C LYS A 155 32.11 -3.33 5.41
N LYS A 156 31.76 -2.77 6.56
CA LYS A 156 31.37 -1.34 6.69
C LYS A 156 32.45 -0.38 6.16
N GLU A 157 33.71 -0.72 6.35
CA GLU A 157 34.88 0.03 5.88
C GLU A 157 34.96 0.09 4.34
N HIS A 158 34.46 -0.95 3.66
CA HIS A 158 34.53 -1.09 2.21
C HIS A 158 33.32 -0.46 1.49
N ILE A 159 32.38 0.14 2.22
CA ILE A 159 31.19 0.78 1.63
C ILE A 159 31.59 1.94 0.72
N LEU A 160 32.60 2.71 1.12
CA LEU A 160 33.13 3.84 0.35
C LEU A 160 34.18 3.42 -0.69
N GLU A 161 34.66 2.17 -0.62
CA GLU A 161 35.66 1.63 -1.54
C GLU A 161 34.98 1.13 -2.81
N LEU A 162 34.91 2.01 -3.81
CA LEU A 162 34.48 1.67 -5.15
C LEU A 162 35.62 0.99 -5.94
N PRO A 163 35.30 0.06 -6.87
CA PRO A 163 33.95 -0.39 -7.23
C PRO A 163 33.49 -1.59 -6.40
N TRP A 164 32.17 -1.65 -6.14
CA TRP A 164 31.55 -2.84 -5.56
C TRP A 164 31.56 -4.01 -6.55
N PRO A 165 31.48 -5.27 -6.07
CA PRO A 165 31.24 -6.40 -6.94
C PRO A 165 29.93 -6.22 -7.72
N LYS A 166 29.93 -6.46 -9.03
CA LYS A 166 28.73 -6.34 -9.91
C LYS A 166 27.50 -7.10 -9.37
N ARG A 167 27.72 -8.18 -8.63
CA ARG A 167 26.65 -8.93 -7.96
C ARG A 167 25.98 -8.10 -6.86
N ALA A 168 26.75 -7.44 -6.01
CA ALA A 168 26.26 -6.58 -4.94
C ALA A 168 25.50 -5.38 -5.52
N GLU A 169 26.02 -4.73 -6.56
CA GLU A 169 25.33 -3.62 -7.24
C GLU A 169 23.96 -4.01 -7.79
N ARG A 170 23.88 -5.16 -8.48
CA ARG A 170 22.59 -5.68 -9.01
C ARG A 170 21.63 -6.02 -7.88
N SER A 171 22.14 -6.61 -6.80
CA SER A 171 21.34 -6.97 -5.63
C SER A 171 20.81 -5.73 -4.92
N LEU A 172 21.64 -4.69 -4.78
CA LEU A 172 21.25 -3.39 -4.24
C LEU A 172 20.14 -2.75 -5.09
N GLY A 173 20.28 -2.77 -6.42
CA GLY A 173 19.25 -2.26 -7.32
C GLY A 173 17.91 -2.99 -7.18
N ARG A 174 17.93 -4.32 -7.07
CA ARG A 174 16.73 -5.13 -6.82
C ARG A 174 16.12 -4.86 -5.46
N TRP A 175 16.96 -4.73 -4.44
CA TRP A 175 16.51 -4.43 -3.09
C TRP A 175 15.88 -3.04 -3.01
N LYS A 176 16.48 -2.03 -3.65
CA LYS A 176 15.90 -0.70 -3.82
C LYS A 176 14.49 -0.78 -4.39
N LEU A 177 14.29 -1.53 -5.47
CA LEU A 177 12.95 -1.71 -6.07
C LEU A 177 11.98 -2.38 -5.07
N ALA A 178 12.42 -3.42 -4.36
CA ALA A 178 11.57 -4.07 -3.36
C ALA A 178 11.13 -3.10 -2.24
N VAL A 179 12.04 -2.25 -1.75
CA VAL A 179 11.74 -1.24 -0.73
C VAL A 179 10.80 -0.15 -1.29
N GLN A 180 11.02 0.30 -2.53
CA GLN A 180 10.14 1.26 -3.21
C GLN A 180 8.72 0.70 -3.37
N TRP A 181 8.60 -0.58 -3.75
CA TRP A 181 7.31 -1.23 -3.91
C TRP A 181 6.54 -1.34 -2.60
N ARG A 182 7.18 -1.83 -1.51
CA ARG A 182 6.50 -1.94 -0.21
C ARG A 182 6.12 -0.58 0.37
N LEU A 183 6.90 0.47 0.13
CA LEU A 183 6.53 1.84 0.49
C LEU A 183 5.30 2.31 -0.30
N GLY A 184 5.24 2.02 -1.60
CA GLY A 184 4.08 2.30 -2.45
C GLY A 184 2.81 1.61 -1.94
N TYR A 185 2.91 0.33 -1.59
CA TYR A 185 1.82 -0.44 -0.98
C TYR A 185 1.27 0.25 0.28
N LYS A 186 2.14 0.68 1.20
CA LYS A 186 1.73 1.37 2.44
C LYS A 186 1.07 2.72 2.16
N LYS A 187 1.59 3.47 1.19
CA LYS A 187 1.01 4.75 0.76
C LYS A 187 -0.43 4.57 0.28
N ILE A 188 -0.70 3.54 -0.53
CA ILE A 188 -2.07 3.24 -0.99
C ILE A 188 -3.02 2.96 0.18
N LEU A 189 -2.58 2.15 1.15
CA LEU A 189 -3.38 1.87 2.36
C LEU A 189 -3.64 3.13 3.18
N HIS A 190 -2.63 3.97 3.39
CA HIS A 190 -2.79 5.23 4.12
C HIS A 190 -3.69 6.22 3.36
N SER A 191 -3.59 6.28 2.04
CA SER A 191 -4.50 7.07 1.19
C SER A 191 -5.94 6.59 1.34
N CYS A 192 -6.17 5.27 1.47
CA CYS A 192 -7.49 4.73 1.74
C CYS A 192 -8.03 5.10 3.12
N ILE A 193 -7.20 5.05 4.16
CA ILE A 193 -7.59 5.50 5.51
C ILE A 193 -8.04 6.96 5.47
N ARG A 194 -7.25 7.83 4.82
CA ARG A 194 -7.59 9.24 4.65
C ARG A 194 -8.92 9.40 3.89
N HIS A 195 -9.09 8.69 2.78
CA HIS A 195 -10.33 8.73 1.99
C HIS A 195 -11.56 8.31 2.82
N CYS A 196 -11.43 7.26 3.64
CA CYS A 196 -12.48 6.83 4.56
C CYS A 196 -12.84 7.91 5.57
N SER A 197 -11.84 8.54 6.20
CA SER A 197 -12.05 9.62 7.18
C SER A 197 -12.72 10.84 6.57
N GLU A 198 -12.22 11.32 5.43
CA GLU A 198 -12.82 12.45 4.69
C GLU A 198 -14.28 12.15 4.30
N THR A 199 -14.55 10.93 3.83
CA THR A 199 -15.91 10.49 3.47
C THR A 199 -16.83 10.47 4.69
N ILE A 200 -16.36 10.01 5.86
CA ILE A 200 -17.15 10.03 7.10
C ILE A 200 -17.45 11.46 7.53
N GLU A 201 -16.47 12.36 7.48
CA GLU A 201 -16.64 13.76 7.84
C GLU A 201 -17.71 14.43 6.96
N HIS A 202 -17.65 14.23 5.65
CA HIS A 202 -18.68 14.70 4.71
C HIS A 202 -20.06 14.13 5.01
N LEU A 203 -20.18 12.82 5.26
CA LEU A 203 -21.47 12.22 5.57
C LEU A 203 -22.05 12.70 6.89
N VAL A 204 -21.21 13.01 7.89
CA VAL A 204 -21.65 13.55 9.18
C VAL A 204 -22.06 15.02 9.05
N SER A 205 -21.38 15.83 8.22
CA SER A 205 -21.82 17.21 7.96
C SER A 205 -23.20 17.24 7.30
N ASP A 206 -23.45 16.37 6.33
CA ASP A 206 -24.71 16.32 5.59
C ASP A 206 -25.91 15.92 6.48
N ILE A 207 -25.67 15.16 7.55
CA ILE A 207 -26.70 14.83 8.56
C ILE A 207 -27.03 16.04 9.43
N ASN A 208 -26.06 16.92 9.68
CA ASN A 208 -26.16 18.05 10.60
C ASN A 208 -26.64 19.34 9.93
N GLU A 209 -26.71 19.39 8.60
CA GLU A 209 -27.36 20.50 7.89
C GLU A 209 -28.89 20.39 8.07
N PRO A 210 -29.54 21.35 8.76
CA PRO A 210 -30.99 21.34 8.85
C PRO A 210 -31.57 21.59 7.46
N ALA A 211 -32.52 20.74 7.06
CA ALA A 211 -33.34 20.96 5.86
C ALA A 211 -33.96 22.35 5.92
N THR A 212 -33.48 23.27 5.08
CA THR A 212 -34.02 24.62 4.89
C THR A 212 -35.26 24.61 4.03
#